data_AF-A0A352W632-F1
#
_entry.id   AF-A0A352W632-F1
#
_cell.length_a   1.000
_cell.length_b   1.000
_cell.length_c   1.000
_cell.angle_alpha   90.00
_cell.angle_beta   90.00
_cell.angle_gamma   90.00
#
_symmetry.space_group_name_H-M   'P 1'
#
loop_
_entity.id
_entity.type
_entity.pdbx_description
1 polymer ?
#
loop_
_entity_poly.entity_id
_entity_poly.type
_entity_poly.pdbx_seq_one_letter_code
_entity_poly.pdbx_strand_id
1 'polypeptide(L)'
;MEPAPREYGEIPGGNRTHADIRQESSRCCARSSKGLFRTHLTLGKDGHVLKKLYSAFVIVAICLSVLMYPGTYARLYHGLIDTFVLLRLSNFSSRDLPFTAVDQAKTPVVFIFDDGWSSVYSDAYPLMKRYGYRGNIAVIPGMVREREYMSYSQLAELYMDGWDILNHSYSHLEDMYFRCDEMLSEYLRAREWLNRHFFTRG
;
A
#
# COMPACT_ATOMS: atom_id res chain seq x y z
N MET A 1 -27.51 39.51 29.47
CA MET A 1 -26.38 40.47 29.55
C MET A 1 -25.70 40.42 28.20
N GLU A 2 -26.04 41.38 27.35
CA GLU A 2 -25.70 41.43 25.92
C GLU A 2 -24.49 42.36 25.76
N PRO A 3 -23.43 42.01 25.00
CA PRO A 3 -22.27 42.88 24.86
C PRO A 3 -22.48 43.96 23.79
N ALA A 4 -22.06 45.19 24.12
CA ALA A 4 -22.18 46.40 23.32
C ALA A 4 -21.36 46.38 22.01
N PRO A 5 -21.75 47.15 20.97
CA PRO A 5 -21.10 47.15 19.66
C PRO A 5 -19.77 47.93 19.65
N ARG A 6 -18.81 47.47 18.84
CA ARG A 6 -17.51 48.14 18.62
C ARG A 6 -17.62 49.17 17.50
N GLU A 7 -17.24 50.41 17.79
CA GLU A 7 -17.00 51.47 16.80
C GLU A 7 -15.76 51.15 15.95
N TYR A 8 -15.89 51.31 14.62
CA TYR A 8 -14.78 51.28 13.67
C TYR A 8 -14.32 52.71 13.37
N GLY A 9 -13.05 53.02 13.66
CA GLY A 9 -12.43 54.29 13.31
C GLY A 9 -12.02 54.36 11.84
N GLU A 10 -12.25 55.51 11.21
CA GLU A 10 -11.90 55.85 9.84
C GLU A 10 -10.38 55.93 9.63
N ILE A 11 -9.88 55.43 8.49
CA ILE A 11 -8.49 55.54 8.04
C ILE A 11 -8.40 56.71 7.04
N PRO A 12 -7.48 57.68 7.19
CA PRO A 12 -7.39 58.83 6.30
C PRO A 12 -6.85 58.42 4.93
N GLY A 13 -7.59 58.82 3.89
CA GLY A 13 -7.25 58.58 2.48
C GLY A 13 -6.04 59.40 2.02
N GLY A 14 -5.04 58.70 1.49
CA GLY A 14 -3.93 59.29 0.73
C GLY A 14 -3.94 58.77 -0.71
N ASN A 15 -4.40 59.60 -1.64
CA ASN A 15 -4.33 59.34 -3.08
C ASN A 15 -2.85 59.25 -3.53
N ARG A 16 -2.39 58.04 -3.88
CA ARG A 16 -1.16 57.86 -4.67
C ARG A 16 -1.51 57.16 -5.98
N THR A 17 -1.15 57.78 -7.09
CA THR A 17 -1.40 57.25 -8.43
C THR A 17 -0.40 56.14 -8.77
N HIS A 18 -0.81 55.20 -9.62
CA HIS A 18 -0.08 53.99 -10.03
C HIS A 18 1.29 54.23 -10.71
N ALA A 19 1.69 55.49 -10.92
CA ALA A 19 2.96 55.87 -11.54
C ALA A 19 4.12 56.03 -10.53
N ASP A 20 3.83 56.34 -9.26
CA ASP A 20 4.88 56.58 -8.23
C ASP A 20 5.51 55.29 -7.68
N ILE A 21 4.81 54.16 -7.76
CA ILE A 21 5.30 52.87 -7.24
C ILE A 21 6.36 52.24 -8.17
N ARG A 22 6.47 52.71 -9.43
CA ARG A 22 7.36 52.10 -10.44
C ARG A 22 8.78 52.67 -10.45
N GLN A 23 9.03 53.83 -9.83
CA GLN A 23 10.37 54.44 -9.77
C GLN A 23 11.19 54.05 -8.52
N GLU A 24 10.56 53.60 -7.43
CA GLU A 24 11.30 53.15 -6.24
C GLU A 24 11.81 51.70 -6.36
N SER A 25 11.12 50.80 -7.08
CA SER A 25 11.57 49.41 -7.23
C SER A 25 12.80 49.24 -8.13
N SER A 26 13.06 50.19 -9.04
CA SER A 26 14.20 50.14 -9.97
C SER A 26 15.50 50.73 -9.39
N ARG A 27 15.45 51.43 -8.26
CA ARG A 27 16.66 51.93 -7.55
C ARG A 27 17.17 50.98 -6.48
N CYS A 28 16.35 50.03 -6.01
CA CYS A 28 16.76 49.03 -5.02
C CYS A 28 17.58 47.86 -5.63
N CYS A 29 17.47 47.63 -6.95
CA CYS A 29 18.16 46.53 -7.62
C CYS A 29 19.60 46.82 -8.10
N ALA A 30 20.12 48.05 -7.97
CA ALA A 30 21.42 48.44 -8.53
C ALA A 30 22.52 48.76 -7.50
N ARG A 31 22.31 48.47 -6.21
CA ARG A 31 23.30 48.78 -5.15
C ARG A 31 23.37 47.71 -4.06
N SER A 32 23.70 46.48 -4.46
CA SER A 32 24.27 45.49 -3.54
C SER A 32 25.19 44.53 -4.30
N SER A 33 26.14 45.11 -5.04
CA SER A 33 27.23 44.41 -5.71
C SER A 33 28.55 44.95 -5.16
N LYS A 34 28.87 44.61 -3.91
CA LYS A 34 30.24 44.64 -3.36
C LYS A 34 30.23 44.15 -1.91
N GLY A 35 30.88 43.02 -1.66
CA GLY A 35 31.31 42.63 -0.31
C GLY A 35 30.45 41.57 0.36
N LEU A 36 30.24 40.41 -0.27
CA LEU A 36 30.06 39.19 0.50
C LEU A 36 31.20 38.24 0.14
N PHE A 37 32.07 38.05 1.12
CA PHE A 37 33.20 37.12 1.12
C PHE A 37 32.74 35.80 0.50
N ARG A 38 33.12 35.55 -0.75
CA ARG A 38 33.02 34.23 -1.36
C ARG A 38 34.17 33.43 -0.76
N THR A 39 33.98 32.95 0.47
CA THR A 39 34.79 31.84 0.98
C THR A 39 34.44 30.65 0.09
N HIS A 40 35.20 30.49 -1.00
CA HIS A 40 35.41 29.19 -1.60
C HIS A 40 36.10 28.34 -0.53
N LEU A 41 35.32 27.78 0.39
CA LEU A 41 35.71 26.57 1.09
C LEU A 41 35.72 25.49 0.02
N THR A 42 36.86 25.38 -0.66
CA THR A 42 37.24 24.15 -1.32
C THR A 42 37.28 23.11 -0.20
N LEU A 43 36.23 22.29 -0.08
CA LEU A 43 36.31 21.07 0.70
C LEU A 43 37.44 20.27 0.06
N GLY A 44 38.62 20.34 0.68
CA GLY A 44 39.75 19.48 0.33
C GLY A 44 39.33 18.02 0.39
N LYS A 45 40.16 17.13 -0.16
CA LYS A 45 39.94 15.67 -0.15
C LYS A 45 39.41 15.16 1.20
N ASP A 46 39.84 15.77 2.30
CA ASP A 46 39.44 15.47 3.68
C ASP A 46 37.94 15.66 3.96
N GLY A 47 37.31 16.68 3.37
CA GLY A 47 35.86 16.91 3.46
C GLY A 47 35.03 15.88 2.71
N HIS A 48 35.55 15.36 1.61
CA HIS A 48 34.94 14.24 0.89
C HIS A 48 35.06 12.92 1.66
N VAL A 49 36.20 12.68 2.32
CA VAL A 49 36.41 11.51 3.17
C VAL A 49 35.49 11.55 4.40
N LEU A 50 35.37 12.70 5.05
CA LEU A 50 34.49 12.87 6.22
C LEU A 50 33.01 12.66 5.87
N LYS A 51 32.54 13.20 4.73
CA LYS A 51 31.16 12.95 4.25
C LYS A 51 30.91 11.47 3.97
N LYS A 52 31.86 10.77 3.34
CA LYS A 52 31.75 9.32 3.11
C LYS A 52 31.69 8.52 4.41
N LEU A 53 32.53 8.87 5.39
CA LEU A 53 32.54 8.23 6.71
C LEU A 53 31.23 8.46 7.47
N TYR A 54 30.72 9.69 7.47
CA TYR A 54 29.44 10.01 8.09
C TYR A 54 28.28 9.27 7.41
N SER A 55 28.24 9.25 6.08
CA SER A 55 27.26 8.45 5.34
C SER A 55 27.35 6.96 5.66
N ALA A 56 28.56 6.40 5.75
CA ALA A 56 28.76 5.01 6.14
C ALA A 56 28.26 4.73 7.56
N PHE A 57 28.54 5.62 8.51
CA PHE A 57 28.06 5.50 9.90
C PHE A 57 26.52 5.54 9.98
N VAL A 58 25.89 6.47 9.27
CA VAL A 58 24.42 6.56 9.20
C VAL A 58 23.82 5.29 8.60
N ILE A 59 24.40 4.76 7.51
CA ILE A 59 23.96 3.49 6.90
C ILE A 59 24.10 2.34 7.91
N VAL A 60 25.23 2.23 8.60
CA VAL A 60 25.46 1.18 9.60
C VAL A 60 24.48 1.28 10.77
N ALA A 61 24.19 2.49 11.26
CA ALA A 61 23.21 2.70 12.32
C ALA A 61 21.77 2.31 11.88
N ILE A 62 21.38 2.68 10.65
CA ILE A 62 20.10 2.25 10.06
C ILE A 62 20.06 0.73 9.93
N CYS A 63 21.11 0.11 9.36
CA CYS A 63 21.21 -1.35 9.23
C CYS A 63 21.11 -2.05 10.59
N LEU A 64 21.82 -1.57 11.61
CA LEU A 64 21.77 -2.11 12.98
C LEU A 64 20.39 -1.97 13.60
N SER A 65 19.71 -0.83 13.42
CA SER A 65 18.34 -0.66 13.91
C SER A 65 17.33 -1.61 13.26
N VAL A 66 17.47 -1.87 11.95
CA VAL A 66 16.62 -2.83 11.22
C VAL A 66 16.91 -4.26 11.68
N LEU A 67 18.19 -4.59 11.93
CA LEU A 67 18.62 -5.90 12.44
C LEU A 67 18.19 -6.16 13.89
N MET A 68 18.24 -5.14 14.75
CA MET A 68 17.92 -5.27 16.18
C MET A 68 16.41 -5.40 16.47
N TYR A 69 15.54 -5.03 15.53
CA TYR A 69 14.10 -5.15 15.70
C TYR A 69 13.54 -6.20 14.73
N PRO A 70 13.47 -7.50 15.12
CA PRO A 70 13.13 -8.59 14.21
C PRO A 70 11.78 -8.40 13.51
N GLY A 71 10.81 -7.74 14.16
CA GLY A 71 9.50 -7.42 13.58
C GLY A 71 9.52 -6.36 12.47
N THR A 72 10.57 -5.54 12.36
CA THR A 72 10.70 -4.50 11.32
C THR A 72 11.24 -5.12 10.06
N TYR A 73 12.26 -5.97 10.19
CA TYR A 73 12.75 -6.78 9.07
C TYR A 73 11.62 -7.62 8.47
N ALA A 74 10.84 -8.34 9.29
CA ALA A 74 9.72 -9.13 8.81
C ALA A 74 8.68 -8.29 8.05
N ARG A 75 8.29 -7.13 8.59
CA ARG A 75 7.34 -6.21 7.92
C ARG A 75 7.86 -5.69 6.58
N LEU A 76 9.14 -5.30 6.51
CA LEU A 76 9.76 -4.84 5.27
C LEU A 76 9.84 -5.97 4.23
N TYR A 77 10.25 -7.16 4.66
CA TYR A 77 10.31 -8.36 3.81
C TYR A 77 8.94 -8.69 3.21
N HIS A 78 7.90 -8.76 4.03
CA HIS A 78 6.54 -9.01 3.55
C HIS A 78 6.02 -7.87 2.66
N GLY A 79 6.28 -6.61 3.02
CA GLY A 79 5.87 -5.47 2.19
C GLY A 79 6.49 -5.50 0.79
N LEU A 80 7.75 -5.92 0.67
CA LEU A 80 8.41 -6.09 -0.64
C LEU A 80 7.77 -7.24 -1.44
N ILE A 81 7.50 -8.38 -0.81
CA ILE A 81 6.83 -9.51 -1.46
C ILE A 81 5.44 -9.10 -1.93
N ASP A 82 4.65 -8.49 -1.06
CA ASP A 82 3.27 -8.08 -1.36
C ASP A 82 3.25 -7.05 -2.48
N THR A 83 4.21 -6.12 -2.51
CA THR A 83 4.36 -5.16 -3.63
C THR A 83 4.63 -5.89 -4.94
N PHE A 84 5.53 -6.87 -4.96
CA PHE A 84 5.82 -7.64 -6.16
C PHE A 84 4.61 -8.47 -6.62
N VAL A 85 3.89 -9.09 -5.67
CA VAL A 85 2.67 -9.85 -5.94
C VAL A 85 1.56 -8.94 -6.48
N LEU A 86 1.36 -7.76 -5.89
CA LEU A 86 0.43 -6.75 -6.38
C LEU A 86 0.76 -6.33 -7.81
N LEU A 87 2.03 -6.05 -8.12
CA LEU A 87 2.46 -5.71 -9.47
C LEU A 87 2.22 -6.86 -10.46
N ARG A 88 2.41 -8.11 -10.02
CA ARG A 88 2.13 -9.28 -10.86
C ARG A 88 0.63 -9.40 -11.13
N LEU A 89 -0.21 -9.32 -10.10
CA LEU A 89 -1.67 -9.43 -10.22
C LEU A 89 -2.30 -8.23 -10.94
N SER A 90 -1.76 -7.02 -10.78
CA SER A 90 -2.25 -5.83 -11.51
C SER A 90 -2.06 -5.94 -13.02
N ASN A 91 -1.07 -6.73 -13.46
CA ASN A 91 -0.80 -7.01 -14.86
C ASN A 91 -1.42 -8.32 -15.35
N PHE A 92 -2.04 -9.10 -14.48
CA PHE A 92 -2.68 -10.37 -14.83
C PHE A 92 -4.10 -10.13 -15.35
N SER A 93 -4.43 -10.72 -16.50
CA SER A 93 -5.78 -10.70 -17.05
C SER A 93 -6.38 -12.11 -17.01
N SER A 94 -7.59 -12.23 -16.47
CA SER A 94 -8.30 -13.52 -16.45
C SER A 94 -8.58 -14.08 -17.86
N ARG A 95 -8.47 -13.26 -18.92
CA ARG A 95 -8.55 -13.70 -20.32
C ARG A 95 -7.37 -14.57 -20.74
N ASP A 96 -6.26 -14.52 -20.00
CA ASP A 96 -5.05 -15.28 -20.28
C ASP A 96 -5.18 -16.72 -19.78
N LEU A 97 -6.20 -17.01 -18.96
CA LEU A 97 -6.50 -18.37 -18.52
C LEU A 97 -7.10 -19.19 -19.66
N PRO A 98 -6.70 -20.47 -19.80
CA PRO A 98 -7.27 -21.32 -20.82
C PRO A 98 -8.77 -21.51 -20.56
N PHE A 99 -9.58 -21.21 -21.57
CA PHE A 99 -11.00 -21.48 -21.57
C PHE A 99 -11.23 -22.99 -21.62
N THR A 100 -11.89 -23.53 -20.60
CA THR A 100 -12.34 -24.92 -20.60
C THR A 100 -13.84 -24.92 -20.88
N ALA A 101 -14.23 -25.44 -22.04
CA ALA A 101 -15.65 -25.59 -22.36
C ALA A 101 -16.29 -26.56 -21.36
N VAL A 102 -17.43 -26.17 -20.80
CA VAL A 102 -18.23 -27.05 -19.94
C VAL A 102 -18.83 -28.14 -20.80
N ASP A 103 -18.51 -29.39 -20.47
CA ASP A 103 -19.09 -30.56 -21.11
C ASP A 103 -20.55 -30.72 -20.65
N GLN A 104 -21.49 -30.32 -21.50
CA GLN A 104 -22.93 -30.35 -21.21
C GLN A 104 -23.48 -31.77 -21.00
N ALA A 105 -22.73 -32.81 -21.39
CA ALA A 105 -23.11 -34.20 -21.16
C ALA A 105 -22.70 -34.73 -19.78
N LYS A 106 -21.89 -33.98 -19.02
CA LYS A 106 -21.42 -34.36 -17.68
C LYS A 106 -22.05 -33.48 -16.60
N THR A 107 -22.19 -34.03 -15.40
CA THR A 107 -22.60 -33.27 -14.22
C THR A 107 -21.48 -32.31 -13.81
N PRO A 108 -21.73 -30.99 -13.73
CA PRO A 108 -20.74 -30.04 -13.24
C PRO A 108 -20.55 -30.21 -11.72
N VAL A 109 -19.30 -30.16 -11.27
CA VAL A 109 -18.92 -30.21 -9.86
C VAL A 109 -18.05 -28.99 -9.54
N VAL A 110 -18.33 -28.35 -8.40
CA VAL A 110 -17.58 -27.19 -7.91
C VAL A 110 -16.88 -27.58 -6.61
N PHE A 111 -15.56 -27.39 -6.57
CA PHE A 111 -14.77 -27.57 -5.35
C PHE A 111 -14.63 -26.24 -4.64
N ILE A 112 -15.03 -26.18 -3.37
CA ILE A 112 -14.86 -25.00 -2.52
C ILE A 112 -14.17 -25.47 -1.25
N PHE A 113 -13.11 -24.76 -0.88
CA PHE A 113 -12.41 -24.90 0.38
C PHE A 113 -12.68 -23.64 1.19
N ASP A 114 -12.75 -23.77 2.51
CA ASP A 114 -12.96 -22.65 3.43
C ASP A 114 -11.67 -22.31 4.21
N ASP A 115 -11.72 -21.20 4.94
CA ASP A 115 -10.74 -20.64 5.87
C ASP A 115 -9.40 -20.15 5.29
N GLY A 116 -8.93 -20.69 4.16
CA GLY A 116 -7.63 -20.32 3.60
C GLY A 116 -6.45 -21.11 4.18
N TRP A 117 -6.66 -22.35 4.62
CA TRP A 117 -5.60 -23.23 5.14
C TRP A 117 -4.43 -23.42 4.17
N SER A 118 -3.19 -23.39 4.69
CA SER A 118 -1.97 -23.60 3.91
C SER A 118 -1.90 -24.99 3.25
N SER A 119 -2.56 -26.00 3.82
CA SER A 119 -2.67 -27.36 3.26
C SER A 119 -3.42 -27.40 1.92
N VAL A 120 -4.32 -26.45 1.67
CA VAL A 120 -4.98 -26.33 0.36
C VAL A 120 -3.94 -26.02 -0.72
N TYR A 121 -2.97 -25.16 -0.42
CA TYR A 121 -1.87 -24.86 -1.34
C TYR A 121 -0.83 -25.97 -1.40
N SER A 122 -0.41 -26.56 -0.27
CA SER A 122 0.67 -27.56 -0.26
C SER A 122 0.24 -28.93 -0.76
N ASP A 123 -1.02 -29.31 -0.55
CA ASP A 123 -1.49 -30.69 -0.76
C ASP A 123 -2.59 -30.76 -1.81
N ALA A 124 -3.69 -30.00 -1.64
CA ALA A 124 -4.85 -30.09 -2.51
C ALA A 124 -4.57 -29.52 -3.91
N TYR A 125 -3.92 -28.35 -3.99
CA TYR A 125 -3.61 -27.68 -5.25
C TYR A 125 -2.74 -28.52 -6.19
N PRO A 126 -1.59 -29.10 -5.78
CA PRO A 126 -0.80 -29.98 -6.64
C PRO A 126 -1.57 -31.21 -7.09
N LEU A 127 -2.39 -31.80 -6.21
CA LEU A 127 -3.21 -32.97 -6.53
C LEU A 127 -4.28 -32.62 -7.58
N MET A 128 -5.03 -31.54 -7.39
CA MET A 128 -6.05 -31.08 -8.33
C MET A 128 -5.43 -30.69 -9.68
N LYS A 129 -4.29 -29.98 -9.65
CA LYS A 129 -3.54 -29.62 -10.85
C LYS A 129 -3.10 -30.84 -11.66
N ARG A 130 -2.70 -31.94 -11.01
CA ARG A 130 -2.36 -33.22 -11.68
C ARG A 130 -3.53 -33.79 -12.49
N TYR A 131 -4.76 -33.57 -12.05
CA TYR A 131 -5.98 -34.03 -12.74
C TYR A 131 -6.62 -32.95 -13.61
N GLY A 132 -6.00 -31.77 -13.75
CA GLY A 132 -6.55 -30.66 -14.52
C GLY A 132 -7.76 -29.98 -13.87
N TYR A 133 -7.97 -30.18 -12.58
CA TYR A 133 -9.04 -29.54 -11.83
C TYR A 133 -8.60 -28.18 -11.27
N ARG A 134 -9.58 -27.28 -11.18
CA ARG A 134 -9.48 -25.99 -10.49
C ARG A 134 -10.42 -26.01 -9.31
N GLY A 135 -10.09 -25.26 -8.27
CA GLY A 135 -10.92 -25.11 -7.08
C GLY A 135 -11.19 -23.64 -6.78
N ASN A 136 -11.95 -23.43 -5.72
CA ASN A 136 -12.20 -22.12 -5.16
C ASN A 136 -11.83 -22.17 -3.68
N ILE A 137 -11.32 -21.07 -3.14
CA ILE A 137 -10.98 -20.96 -1.72
C ILE A 137 -11.63 -19.71 -1.14
N ALA A 138 -12.49 -19.88 -0.14
CA ALA A 138 -12.98 -18.79 0.68
C ALA A 138 -11.94 -18.46 1.75
N VAL A 139 -11.45 -17.22 1.76
CA VAL A 139 -10.35 -16.79 2.64
C VAL A 139 -10.85 -15.86 3.73
N ILE A 140 -10.19 -15.91 4.87
CA ILE A 140 -10.34 -14.97 5.98
C ILE A 140 -9.15 -13.99 5.92
N PRO A 141 -9.30 -12.77 5.38
CA PRO A 141 -8.19 -11.83 5.22
C PRO A 141 -7.38 -11.55 6.48
N GLY A 142 -8.02 -11.55 7.65
CA GLY A 142 -7.37 -11.36 8.94
C GLY A 142 -6.41 -12.47 9.34
N MET A 143 -6.50 -13.65 8.71
CA MET A 143 -5.63 -14.80 8.96
C MET A 143 -4.57 -14.99 7.85
N VAL A 144 -4.62 -14.21 6.78
CA VAL A 144 -3.64 -14.33 5.68
C VAL A 144 -2.23 -14.04 6.18
N ARG A 145 -1.29 -14.93 5.85
CA ARG A 145 0.10 -15.00 6.35
C ARG A 145 0.28 -15.51 7.79
N GLU A 146 -0.79 -15.85 8.51
CA GLU A 146 -0.65 -16.59 9.76
C GLU A 146 -0.08 -17.99 9.49
N ARG A 147 0.62 -18.56 10.47
CA ARG A 147 1.45 -19.77 10.30
C ARG A 147 0.74 -20.93 9.60
N GLU A 148 -0.54 -21.13 9.87
CA GLU A 148 -1.33 -22.26 9.37
C GLU A 148 -2.12 -21.92 8.10
N TYR A 149 -2.15 -20.65 7.71
CA TYR A 149 -2.95 -20.11 6.62
C TYR A 149 -2.07 -19.73 5.43
N MET A 150 -2.68 -19.60 4.27
CA MET A 150 -1.98 -19.20 3.07
C MET A 150 -1.44 -17.77 3.17
N SER A 151 -0.25 -17.57 2.61
CA SER A 151 0.27 -16.24 2.35
C SER A 151 -0.43 -15.61 1.14
N TYR A 152 -0.34 -14.29 1.03
CA TYR A 152 -0.85 -13.58 -0.15
C TYR A 152 -0.20 -14.07 -1.46
N SER A 153 1.10 -14.41 -1.44
CA SER A 153 1.79 -14.95 -2.61
C SER A 153 1.25 -16.32 -3.05
N GLN A 154 0.87 -17.18 -2.09
CA GLN A 154 0.25 -18.47 -2.38
C GLN A 154 -1.15 -18.29 -3.00
N LEU A 155 -1.97 -17.41 -2.42
CA LEU A 155 -3.29 -17.07 -2.96
C LEU A 155 -3.19 -16.50 -4.38
N ALA A 156 -2.21 -15.63 -4.63
CA ALA A 156 -1.96 -15.06 -5.94
C ALA A 156 -1.61 -16.14 -6.98
N GLU A 157 -0.78 -17.12 -6.61
CA GLU A 157 -0.45 -18.24 -7.48
C GLU A 157 -1.69 -19.06 -7.85
N LEU A 158 -2.50 -19.44 -6.85
CA LEU A 158 -3.77 -20.15 -7.11
C LEU A 158 -4.66 -19.36 -8.08
N TYR A 159 -4.81 -18.05 -7.83
CA TYR A 159 -5.66 -17.18 -8.63
C TYR A 159 -5.21 -17.08 -10.10
N MET A 160 -3.90 -16.96 -10.31
CA MET A 160 -3.28 -16.93 -11.64
C MET A 160 -3.30 -18.29 -12.34
N ASP A 161 -3.44 -19.39 -11.60
CA ASP A 161 -3.68 -20.73 -12.12
C ASP A 161 -5.18 -21.04 -12.35
N GLY A 162 -6.04 -20.03 -12.14
CA GLY A 162 -7.46 -20.07 -12.47
C GLY A 162 -8.38 -20.52 -11.35
N TRP A 163 -7.90 -20.53 -10.10
CA TRP A 163 -8.75 -20.67 -8.92
C TRP A 163 -9.43 -19.35 -8.59
N ASP A 164 -10.62 -19.40 -7.99
CA ASP A 164 -11.29 -18.19 -7.48
C ASP A 164 -11.05 -18.04 -5.98
N ILE A 165 -10.85 -16.79 -5.56
CA ILE A 165 -10.63 -16.43 -4.15
C ILE A 165 -11.90 -15.74 -3.64
N LEU A 166 -12.58 -16.39 -2.70
CA LEU A 166 -13.89 -16.00 -2.22
C LEU A 166 -13.80 -15.35 -0.82
N ASN A 167 -14.88 -14.67 -0.43
CA ASN A 167 -14.99 -13.99 0.87
C ASN A 167 -15.49 -14.95 1.96
N HIS A 168 -14.73 -15.09 3.05
CA HIS A 168 -15.12 -15.86 4.25
C HIS A 168 -15.18 -15.02 5.53
N SER A 169 -15.73 -13.80 5.43
CA SER A 169 -15.65 -12.73 6.45
C SER A 169 -14.22 -12.22 6.65
N TYR A 170 -14.04 -11.13 7.41
CA TYR A 170 -12.72 -10.54 7.60
C TYR A 170 -11.92 -11.25 8.69
N SER A 171 -12.56 -11.58 9.81
CA SER A 171 -11.90 -12.12 10.99
C SER A 171 -12.52 -13.41 11.55
N HIS A 172 -13.56 -13.95 10.89
CA HIS A 172 -14.23 -15.20 11.27
C HIS A 172 -14.76 -15.18 12.71
N LEU A 173 -15.48 -14.11 13.04
CA LEU A 173 -16.08 -13.92 14.35
C LEU A 173 -17.29 -14.84 14.55
N GLU A 174 -17.36 -15.43 15.73
CA GLU A 174 -18.47 -16.29 16.15
C GLU A 174 -19.70 -15.47 16.59
N ASP A 175 -20.84 -16.16 16.74
CA ASP A 175 -22.10 -15.62 17.27
C ASP A 175 -22.61 -14.34 16.56
N MET A 176 -22.44 -14.28 15.23
CA MET A 176 -22.83 -13.14 14.40
C MET A 176 -24.32 -13.07 14.05
N TYR A 177 -25.12 -14.11 14.35
CA TYR A 177 -26.52 -14.23 13.91
C TYR A 177 -27.42 -13.06 14.33
N PHE A 178 -27.15 -12.43 15.47
CA PHE A 178 -27.95 -11.32 15.99
C PHE A 178 -27.27 -9.94 15.82
N ARG A 179 -26.12 -9.89 15.15
CA ARG A 179 -25.25 -8.70 15.01
C ARG A 179 -25.14 -8.30 13.53
N CYS A 180 -26.28 -8.03 12.90
CA CYS A 180 -26.36 -7.81 11.45
C CYS A 180 -25.42 -6.71 10.94
N ASP A 181 -25.28 -5.59 11.65
CA ASP A 181 -24.38 -4.49 11.26
C ASP A 181 -22.92 -4.94 11.27
N GLU A 182 -22.54 -5.76 12.24
CA GLU A 182 -21.18 -6.28 12.36
C GLU A 182 -20.91 -7.34 11.29
N MET A 183 -21.87 -8.23 11.03
CA MET A 183 -21.79 -9.22 9.95
C MET A 183 -21.63 -8.53 8.59
N LEU A 184 -22.38 -7.46 8.34
CA LEU A 184 -22.23 -6.65 7.12
C LEU A 184 -20.85 -5.99 7.07
N SER A 185 -20.38 -5.43 8.19
CA SER A 185 -19.06 -4.81 8.26
C SER A 185 -17.94 -5.81 7.97
N GLU A 186 -18.03 -7.04 8.47
CA GLU A 186 -17.06 -8.11 8.23
C GLU A 186 -17.05 -8.53 6.76
N TYR A 187 -18.23 -8.70 6.17
CA TYR A 187 -18.36 -8.99 4.75
C TYR A 187 -17.75 -7.87 3.88
N LEU A 188 -18.06 -6.61 4.15
CA LEU A 188 -17.57 -5.47 3.38
C LEU A 188 -16.05 -5.30 3.52
N ARG A 189 -15.51 -5.46 4.73
CA ARG A 189 -14.07 -5.40 4.99
C ARG A 189 -13.31 -6.49 4.22
N ALA A 190 -13.83 -7.70 4.20
CA ALA A 190 -13.23 -8.79 3.44
C ALA A 190 -13.32 -8.55 1.93
N ARG A 191 -14.47 -8.08 1.43
CA ARG A 191 -14.64 -7.72 0.02
C ARG A 191 -13.69 -6.61 -0.42
N GLU A 192 -13.54 -5.57 0.39
CA GLU A 192 -12.59 -4.48 0.12
C GLU A 192 -11.14 -4.98 0.14
N TRP A 193 -10.82 -5.93 1.02
CA TRP A 193 -9.51 -6.58 0.99
C TRP A 193 -9.27 -7.34 -0.32
N LEU A 194 -10.20 -8.18 -0.76
CA LEU A 194 -10.09 -8.94 -2.03
C LEU A 194 -9.88 -8.00 -3.22
N ASN A 195 -10.69 -6.95 -3.31
CA ASN A 195 -10.60 -5.95 -4.39
C ASN A 195 -9.24 -5.25 -4.44
N ARG A 196 -8.71 -4.81 -3.28
CA ARG A 196 -7.39 -4.15 -3.21
C ARG A 196 -6.23 -5.07 -3.55
N HIS A 197 -6.44 -6.38 -3.45
CA HIS A 197 -5.46 -7.41 -3.77
C HIS A 197 -5.71 -8.04 -5.16
N PHE A 198 -6.51 -7.40 -6.02
CA PHE A 198 -6.80 -7.83 -7.40
C PHE A 198 -7.46 -9.21 -7.53
N PHE A 199 -8.04 -9.73 -6.45
CA PHE A 199 -8.90 -10.91 -6.47
C PHE A 199 -10.32 -10.51 -6.83
N THR A 200 -10.56 -10.32 -8.13
CA THR A 200 -11.81 -9.76 -8.68
C THR A 200 -12.76 -10.80 -9.28
N ARG A 201 -12.33 -12.07 -9.34
CA ARG A 201 -13.10 -13.20 -9.87
C ARG A 201 -13.55 -14.10 -8.70
N GLY A 202 -14.85 -14.43 -8.69
CA GLY A 202 -15.53 -15.15 -7.60
C GLY A 202 -16.91 -14.58 -7.31
#